data_AF-A0A3B9R1L8-F1
#
_entry.id   AF-A0A3B9R1L8-F1
#
_cell.length_a   1.000
_cell.length_b   1.000
_cell.length_c   1.000
_cell.angle_alpha   90.00
_cell.angle_beta   90.00
_cell.angle_gamma   90.00
#
_symmetry.space_group_name_H-M   'P 1'
#
loop_
_entity.id
_entity.type
_entity.pdbx_description
1 polymer ?
#
loop_
_entity_poly.entity_id
_entity_poly.type
_entity_poly.pdbx_seq_one_letter_code
_entity_poly.pdbx_strand_id
1 'polypeptide(L)' 'MSVRSKLTLRGSRVDLGASEITTTLAAIFTRLGCASEPAHQVAEHLVDTSLCGMESHGVMRTLQYAEQ' A
#
# COMPACT_ATOMS: atom_id res chain seq x y z
N MET A 1 -12.75 4.91 -13.51
CA MET A 1 -11.83 5.94 -12.96
C MET A 1 -10.49 5.80 -13.68
N SER A 2 -9.88 6.90 -14.13
CA SER A 2 -8.53 6.85 -14.74
C SER A 2 -7.49 6.90 -13.64
N VAL A 3 -6.67 5.85 -13.54
CA VAL A 3 -5.68 5.69 -12.49
C VAL A 3 -4.36 6.36 -12.91
N ARG A 4 -3.77 7.18 -12.04
CA ARG A 4 -2.46 7.79 -12.28
C ARG A 4 -1.36 6.87 -11.79
N SER A 5 -1.00 5.91 -12.64
CA SER A 5 0.03 4.91 -12.37
C SER A 5 1.21 5.05 -13.32
N LYS A 6 2.43 4.95 -12.77
CA LYS A 6 3.65 4.69 -13.56
C LYS A 6 3.85 3.19 -13.79
N LEU A 7 3.03 2.34 -13.18
CA LEU A 7 3.04 0.90 -13.38
C LEU A 7 2.26 0.56 -14.64
N THR A 8 2.86 -0.22 -15.53
CA THR A 8 2.14 -0.83 -16.66
C THR A 8 1.77 -2.26 -16.29
N LEU A 9 0.83 -2.43 -15.35
CA LEU A 9 0.34 -3.76 -14.98
C LEU A 9 -0.79 -4.16 -15.95
N ARG A 10 -0.50 -5.07 -16.87
CA ARG A 10 -1.48 -5.63 -17.83
C ARG A 10 -2.19 -6.87 -17.26
N GLY A 11 -2.58 -6.81 -16.00
CA GLY A 11 -3.26 -7.90 -15.29
C GLY A 11 -4.69 -7.54 -14.91
N SER A 12 -5.48 -8.55 -14.54
CA SER A 12 -6.79 -8.34 -13.91
C SER A 12 -6.63 -7.57 -12.60
N ARG A 13 -7.56 -6.65 -12.34
CA ARG A 13 -7.62 -5.92 -11.07
C ARG A 13 -8.56 -6.63 -10.11
N VAL A 14 -8.26 -6.54 -8.82
CA VAL A 14 -9.10 -7.05 -7.73
C VAL A 14 -9.53 -5.90 -6.86
N ASP A 15 -10.79 -5.92 -6.42
CA ASP A 15 -11.32 -4.96 -5.46
C ASP A 15 -11.12 -5.53 -4.05
N LEU A 16 -10.43 -4.76 -3.21
CA LEU A 16 -10.09 -5.14 -1.84
C LEU A 16 -10.52 -4.03 -0.88
N GLY A 17 -10.92 -4.40 0.34
CA GLY A 17 -11.37 -3.44 1.34
C GLY A 17 -10.22 -2.63 1.92
N ALA A 18 -10.38 -1.31 2.04
CA ALA A 18 -9.34 -0.42 2.57
C ALA A 18 -8.83 -0.88 3.94
N SER A 19 -9.73 -1.21 4.86
CA SER A 19 -9.38 -1.69 6.22
C SER A 19 -8.59 -3.01 6.21
N GLU A 20 -8.94 -3.94 5.31
CA GLU A 20 -8.24 -5.22 5.15
C GLU A 20 -6.80 -4.99 4.68
N ILE A 21 -6.61 -4.08 3.71
CA ILE A 21 -5.29 -3.75 3.18
C ILE A 21 -4.45 -2.98 4.19
N THR A 22 -5.02 -2.01 4.92
CA THR A 22 -4.32 -1.30 5.99
C THR A 22 -3.78 -2.29 7.03
N THR A 23 -4.62 -3.23 7.47
CA THR A 23 -4.22 -4.25 8.45
C THR A 23 -3.11 -5.14 7.92
N THR A 24 -3.21 -5.56 6.65
CA THR A 24 -2.22 -6.41 5.99
C THR A 24 -0.86 -5.70 5.87
N LEU A 25 -0.85 -4.44 5.41
CA LEU A 25 0.38 -3.66 5.27
C LEU A 25 1.03 -3.36 6.62
N ALA A 26 0.25 -2.99 7.63
CA ALA A 26 0.77 -2.74 8.98
C ALA A 26 1.41 -4.02 9.57
N ALA A 27 0.83 -5.19 9.33
CA ALA A 27 1.39 -6.47 9.74
C ALA A 27 2.70 -6.80 9.00
N ILE A 28 2.81 -6.48 7.70
CA ILE A 28 4.06 -6.62 6.94
C ILE A 28 5.15 -5.75 7.55
N PHE A 29 4.92 -4.45 7.73
CA PHE A 29 5.92 -3.53 8.29
C PHE A 29 6.32 -3.90 9.71
N THR A 30 5.37 -4.33 10.54
CA THR A 30 5.67 -4.81 11.89
C THR A 30 6.57 -6.05 11.87
N ARG A 31 6.34 -7.00 10.94
CA ARG A 31 7.19 -8.18 10.75
C ARG A 31 8.59 -7.85 10.22
N LEU A 32 8.72 -6.74 9.50
CA LEU A 32 10.01 -6.20 9.05
C LEU A 32 10.78 -5.46 10.17
N GLY A 33 10.20 -5.35 11.37
CA GLY A 33 10.85 -4.75 12.54
C GLY A 33 10.45 -3.31 12.83
N CYS A 34 9.50 -2.73 12.08
CA CYS A 34 8.95 -1.42 12.41
C CYS A 34 8.12 -1.46 13.69
N ALA A 35 8.14 -0.37 14.46
CA ALA A 35 7.21 -0.19 15.56
C ALA A 35 5.75 -0.14 15.04
N SER A 36 4.81 -0.65 15.84
CA SER A 36 3.41 -0.82 15.43
C SER A 36 2.74 0.48 14.98
N GLU A 37 3.03 1.59 15.68
CA GLU A 37 2.42 2.89 15.39
C GLU A 37 2.89 3.45 14.03
N PRO A 38 4.21 3.61 13.75
CA PRO A 38 4.68 3.98 12.41
C PRO A 38 4.22 3.00 11.32
N ALA A 39 4.19 1.70 11.60
CA ALA A 39 3.72 0.69 10.65
C ALA A 39 2.26 0.94 10.23
N HIS A 40 1.40 1.29 11.19
CA HIS A 40 0.01 1.61 10.93
C HIS A 40 -0.16 2.91 10.14
N GLN A 41 0.54 3.98 10.55
CA GLN A 41 0.49 5.28 9.88
C GLN A 41 0.95 5.19 8.41
N VAL A 42 2.02 4.45 8.15
CA VAL A 42 2.50 4.23 6.77
C VAL A 42 1.48 3.39 5.98
N ALA A 43 0.89 2.36 6.58
CA ALA A 43 -0.14 1.55 5.93
C ALA A 43 -1.37 2.38 5.53
N GLU A 44 -1.91 3.20 6.44
CA GLU A 44 -3.01 4.12 6.15
C GLU A 44 -2.67 5.08 5.01
N HIS A 45 -1.49 5.71 5.07
CA HIS A 45 -1.04 6.63 4.03
C HIS A 45 -0.96 5.99 2.64
N LEU A 46 -0.44 4.76 2.53
CA LEU A 46 -0.34 4.05 1.26
C LEU A 46 -1.71 3.62 0.71
N VAL A 47 -2.65 3.25 1.59
CA VAL A 47 -4.03 2.93 1.22
C VAL A 47 -4.75 4.19 0.73
N ASP A 48 -4.69 5.29 1.47
CA ASP A 48 -5.30 6.57 1.09
C ASP A 48 -4.75 7.09 -0.24
N THR A 49 -3.43 6.97 -0.44
CA THR A 49 -2.79 7.34 -1.70
C THR A 49 -3.31 6.49 -2.87
N SER A 50 -3.62 5.22 -2.63
CA SER A 50 -4.24 4.34 -3.64
C SER A 50 -5.68 4.73 -3.93
N LEU A 51 -6.47 5.07 -2.91
CA LEU A 51 -7.85 5.56 -3.04
C LEU A 51 -7.92 6.91 -3.78
N CYS A 52 -6.91 7.75 -3.62
CA CYS A 52 -6.74 8.98 -4.39
C CYS A 52 -6.32 8.75 -5.85
N GLY A 53 -6.14 7.49 -6.28
CA GLY A 53 -5.77 7.13 -7.64
C GLY A 53 -4.28 7.30 -7.96
N MET A 54 -3.42 7.47 -6.95
CA MET A 54 -1.97 7.67 -7.07
C MET A 54 -1.18 6.37 -6.85
N GLU A 55 -1.53 5.31 -7.57
CA GLU A 55 -0.99 3.95 -7.35
C GLU A 55 0.53 3.84 -7.26
N SER A 56 1.27 4.62 -8.05
CA SER A 56 2.74 4.61 -8.02
C SER A 56 3.35 5.02 -6.68
N HIS A 57 2.55 5.61 -5.78
CA HIS A 57 2.91 5.99 -4.42
C HIS A 57 2.01 5.30 -3.39
N GLY A 58 1.13 4.41 -3.83
CA GLY A 58 0.19 3.67 -2.99
C GLY A 58 0.75 2.33 -2.51
N VAL A 59 -0.13 1.36 -2.30
CA VAL A 59 0.16 0.04 -1.70
C VAL A 59 1.34 -0.72 -2.34
N MET A 60 1.65 -0.46 -3.61
CA MET A 60 2.81 -1.07 -4.28
C MET A 60 4.15 -0.68 -3.62
N ARG A 61 4.24 0.50 -3.01
CA ARG A 61 5.48 0.97 -2.35
C ARG A 61 5.90 0.12 -1.16
N THR A 62 5.01 -0.71 -0.61
CA THR A 62 5.37 -1.71 0.40
C THR A 62 6.53 -2.60 -0.04
N LEU A 63 6.60 -2.99 -1.32
CA LEU A 63 7.71 -3.81 -1.83
C LEU A 63 9.05 -3.07 -1.73
N GLN A 64 9.08 -1.80 -2.16
CA GLN A 64 10.29 -0.99 -2.07
C GLN A 64 10.70 -0.73 -0.62
N TYR A 65 9.74 -0.46 0.27
CA TYR A 65 10.01 -0.22 1.69
C TYR A 65 10.53 -1.47 2.40
N ALA A 66 10.19 -2.67 1.91
CA ALA A 66 10.72 -3.92 2.44
C ALA A 66 12.18 -4.21 2.04
N GLU A 67 12.69 -3.53 1.00
CA GLU A 67 14.06 -3.69 0.50
C GLU A 67 15.07 -2.68 1.11
N GLN A 68 14.61 -1.73 1.94
CA GLN A 68 15.45 -0.73 2.61
C GLN A 68 16.05 -1.28 3.91
#